data_AF-A0A4C2A6F9-F1
#
_entry.id   AF-A0A4C2A6F9-F1
#
_cell.length_a   1.000
_cell.length_b   1.000
_cell.length_c   1.000
_cell.angle_alpha   90.00
_cell.angle_beta   90.00
_cell.angle_gamma   90.00
#
_symmetry.space_group_name_H-M   'P 1'
#
loop_
_entity.id
_entity.type
_entity.pdbx_description
1 polymer ?
#
loop_
_entity_poly.entity_id
_entity_poly.type
_entity_poly.pdbx_seq_one_letter_code
_entity_poly.pdbx_strand_id
1 'polypeptide(L)'
;MPVENPKDHMRNAFLEFAALTIAIQDVTQTMCKNILNIYKKGDIEQLKRKLEENEGTIYNNKSSQYILGDARQNMAAYNDTCGLVYLDEQATKITGKAKYETPENDPIVVMTRDTKVALEERILKTMKKLSKENDQDYSETFTDWETPKITWINGVPGWETTWIVQEFDNKRIA
;
A
#
# COMPACT_ATOMS: atom_id res chain seq x y z
N MET A 1 30.82 -7.19 -4.84
CA MET A 1 31.28 -8.56 -4.48
C MET A 1 30.06 -9.46 -4.56
N PRO A 2 30.13 -10.66 -5.17
CA PRO A 2 29.01 -11.57 -5.15
C PRO A 2 28.75 -11.95 -3.70
N VAL A 3 27.47 -11.89 -3.32
CA VAL A 3 27.03 -12.17 -1.97
C VAL A 3 27.12 -13.68 -1.77
N GLU A 4 28.03 -14.17 -0.93
CA GLU A 4 28.31 -15.61 -0.81
C GLU A 4 27.31 -16.35 0.10
N ASN A 5 26.47 -15.63 0.87
CA ASN A 5 25.58 -16.21 1.88
C ASN A 5 24.09 -16.04 1.50
N PRO A 6 23.28 -17.12 1.48
CA PRO A 6 21.83 -17.06 1.28
C PRO A 6 21.08 -16.04 2.17
N LYS A 7 21.57 -15.80 3.40
CA LYS A 7 21.00 -14.80 4.31
C LYS A 7 21.10 -13.37 3.75
N ASP A 8 22.24 -13.03 3.19
CA ASP A 8 22.49 -11.69 2.64
C ASP A 8 21.66 -11.45 1.37
N HIS A 9 21.40 -12.49 0.57
CA HIS A 9 20.47 -12.41 -0.57
C HIS A 9 19.04 -12.06 -0.15
N MET A 10 18.50 -12.74 0.86
CA MET A 10 17.16 -12.45 1.36
C MET A 10 17.06 -11.06 1.99
N ARG A 11 18.10 -10.66 2.74
CA ARG A 11 18.20 -9.33 3.30
C ARG A 11 18.17 -8.27 2.21
N ASN A 12 18.97 -8.42 1.16
CA ASN A 12 18.97 -7.48 0.04
C ASN A 12 17.61 -7.46 -0.68
N ALA A 13 17.00 -8.62 -0.93
CA ALA A 13 15.69 -8.70 -1.56
C ALA A 13 14.59 -8.02 -0.72
N PHE A 14 14.62 -8.20 0.61
CA PHE A 14 13.69 -7.51 1.51
C PHE A 14 13.90 -5.99 1.48
N LEU A 15 15.16 -5.53 1.46
CA LEU A 15 15.49 -4.11 1.39
C LEU A 15 15.09 -3.47 0.08
N GLU A 16 15.33 -4.15 -1.03
CA GLU A 16 14.85 -3.72 -2.35
C GLU A 16 13.33 -3.62 -2.36
N PHE A 17 12.62 -4.62 -1.82
CA PHE A 17 11.16 -4.59 -1.72
C PHE A 17 10.66 -3.44 -0.83
N ALA A 18 11.31 -3.19 0.30
CA ALA A 18 10.98 -2.08 1.19
C ALA A 18 11.21 -0.72 0.51
N ALA A 19 12.36 -0.53 -0.14
CA ALA A 19 12.69 0.68 -0.86
C ALA A 19 11.70 0.96 -2.02
N LEU A 20 11.35 -0.07 -2.80
CA LEU A 20 10.33 0.03 -3.84
C LEU A 20 8.96 0.39 -3.26
N THR A 21 8.56 -0.22 -2.15
CA THR A 21 7.27 0.06 -1.51
C THR A 21 7.20 1.51 -1.01
N ILE A 22 8.28 2.02 -0.39
CA ILE A 22 8.37 3.43 0.04
C ILE A 22 8.28 4.36 -1.17
N ALA A 23 9.04 4.08 -2.23
CA ALA A 23 9.06 4.93 -3.43
C ALA A 23 7.68 4.97 -4.12
N ILE A 24 6.98 3.85 -4.21
CA ILE A 24 5.63 3.80 -4.79
C ILE A 24 4.65 4.60 -3.92
N GLN A 25 4.75 4.46 -2.58
CA GLN A 25 3.91 5.22 -1.66
C GLN A 25 4.13 6.73 -1.83
N ASP A 26 5.38 7.19 -1.89
CA ASP A 26 5.73 8.60 -2.07
C ASP A 26 5.22 9.17 -3.40
N VAL A 27 5.36 8.41 -4.49
CA VAL A 27 4.85 8.80 -5.81
C VAL A 27 3.32 8.88 -5.77
N THR A 28 2.65 7.89 -5.19
CA THR A 28 1.20 7.83 -5.09
C THR A 28 0.65 8.99 -4.26
N GLN A 29 1.23 9.26 -3.10
CA GLN A 29 0.83 10.37 -2.25
C GLN A 29 1.07 11.72 -2.94
N THR A 30 2.22 11.92 -3.56
CA THR A 30 2.55 13.16 -4.27
C THR A 30 1.56 13.42 -5.41
N MET A 31 1.24 12.39 -6.18
CA MET A 31 0.23 12.45 -7.23
C MET A 31 -1.14 12.83 -6.66
N CYS A 32 -1.63 12.11 -5.64
CA CYS A 32 -2.92 12.38 -5.03
C CYS A 32 -3.00 13.78 -4.42
N LYS A 33 -1.93 14.24 -3.76
CA LYS A 33 -1.80 15.60 -3.23
C LYS A 33 -1.91 16.65 -4.34
N ASN A 34 -1.25 16.41 -5.48
CA ASN A 34 -1.36 17.30 -6.63
C ASN A 34 -2.79 17.38 -7.17
N ILE A 35 -3.47 16.24 -7.30
CA ILE A 35 -4.89 16.19 -7.71
C ILE A 35 -5.76 16.99 -6.72
N LEU A 36 -5.57 16.77 -5.42
CA LEU A 36 -6.35 17.45 -4.38
C LEU A 36 -6.09 18.96 -4.37
N ASN A 37 -4.85 19.38 -4.61
CA ASN A 37 -4.49 20.80 -4.73
C ASN A 37 -5.17 21.48 -5.93
N ILE A 38 -5.26 20.79 -7.08
CA ILE A 38 -5.98 21.30 -8.25
C ILE A 38 -7.47 21.47 -7.92
N TYR A 39 -8.07 20.48 -7.24
CA TYR A 39 -9.44 20.57 -6.76
C TYR A 39 -9.66 21.76 -5.82
N LYS A 40 -8.79 21.97 -4.83
CA LYS A 40 -8.87 23.11 -3.89
C LYS A 40 -8.73 24.46 -4.59
N LYS A 41 -7.98 24.54 -5.70
CA LYS A 41 -7.84 25.75 -6.52
C LYS A 41 -9.05 26.01 -7.43
N GLY A 42 -9.93 25.03 -7.62
CA GLY A 42 -11.11 25.15 -8.46
C GLY A 42 -10.84 25.04 -9.97
N ASP A 43 -9.68 24.55 -10.39
CA ASP A 43 -9.38 24.32 -11.82
C ASP A 43 -9.99 22.99 -12.27
N ILE A 44 -11.26 23.05 -12.68
CA ILE A 44 -12.04 21.86 -13.02
C ILE A 44 -11.56 21.18 -14.30
N GLU A 45 -11.06 21.91 -15.29
CA GLU A 45 -10.57 21.31 -16.54
C GLU A 45 -9.29 20.51 -16.30
N GLN A 46 -8.33 21.10 -15.59
CA GLN A 46 -7.12 20.40 -15.22
C GLN A 46 -7.42 19.21 -14.32
N LEU A 47 -8.35 19.37 -13.37
CA LEU A 47 -8.75 18.31 -12.47
C LEU A 47 -9.34 17.11 -13.23
N LYS A 48 -10.28 17.32 -14.15
CA LYS A 48 -10.89 16.25 -14.94
C LYS A 48 -9.84 15.44 -15.69
N ARG A 49 -8.91 16.11 -16.38
CA ARG A 49 -7.82 15.46 -17.11
C ARG A 49 -6.95 14.61 -16.18
N LYS A 50 -6.56 15.16 -15.03
CA LYS A 50 -5.74 14.45 -14.05
C LYS A 50 -6.46 13.26 -13.41
N LEU A 51 -7.77 13.37 -13.17
CA LEU A 51 -8.56 12.24 -12.70
C LEU A 51 -8.67 11.16 -13.79
N GLU A 52 -8.88 11.52 -15.05
CA GLU A 52 -8.93 10.54 -16.14
C GLU A 52 -7.60 9.79 -16.31
N GLU A 53 -6.47 10.51 -16.35
CA GLU A 53 -5.12 9.94 -16.46
C GLU A 53 -4.80 8.90 -15.37
N ASN A 54 -5.34 9.08 -14.17
CA ASN A 54 -5.00 8.29 -12.98
C ASN A 54 -6.14 7.39 -12.50
N GLU A 55 -7.21 7.26 -13.30
CA GLU A 55 -8.42 6.55 -12.90
C GLU A 55 -8.89 7.03 -11.50
N GLY A 56 -8.91 8.36 -11.35
CA GLY A 56 -9.08 9.09 -10.12
C GLY A 56 -10.52 9.49 -9.81
N THR A 57 -10.80 9.74 -8.53
CA THR A 57 -12.08 10.21 -8.02
C THR A 57 -11.91 11.10 -6.80
N ILE A 58 -12.68 12.19 -6.71
CA ILE A 58 -12.84 13.02 -5.52
C ILE A 58 -14.09 12.58 -4.77
N TYR A 59 -13.94 12.29 -3.48
CA TYR A 59 -15.01 11.80 -2.63
C TYR A 59 -15.11 12.64 -1.36
N ASN A 60 -16.34 12.96 -0.97
CA ASN A 60 -16.63 13.56 0.33
C ASN A 60 -17.03 12.46 1.30
N ASN A 61 -16.14 12.16 2.25
CA ASN A 61 -16.33 11.09 3.22
C ASN A 61 -17.44 11.38 4.23
N LYS A 62 -17.69 12.65 4.54
CA LYS A 62 -18.73 13.09 5.49
C LYS A 62 -20.12 12.90 4.90
N SER A 63 -20.37 13.44 3.71
CA SER A 63 -21.67 13.28 3.03
C SER A 63 -21.82 11.95 2.29
N SER A 64 -20.74 11.19 2.16
CA SER A 64 -20.65 9.96 1.38
C SER A 64 -21.10 10.15 -0.07
N GLN A 65 -20.52 11.16 -0.73
CA GLN A 65 -20.83 11.54 -2.11
C GLN A 65 -19.58 11.60 -2.98
N TYR A 66 -19.68 11.04 -4.18
CA TYR A 66 -18.71 11.24 -5.24
C TYR A 66 -18.89 12.64 -5.82
N ILE A 67 -17.84 13.45 -5.75
CA ILE A 67 -17.86 14.84 -6.23
C ILE A 67 -17.51 14.87 -7.72
N LEU A 68 -16.45 14.14 -8.10
CA LEU A 68 -15.96 14.12 -9.48
C LEU A 68 -15.19 12.82 -9.76
N GLY A 69 -15.32 12.29 -10.98
CA GLY A 69 -14.79 10.99 -11.38
C GLY A 69 -15.81 9.86 -11.20
N ASP A 70 -15.44 8.66 -11.61
CA ASP A 70 -16.33 7.50 -11.56
C ASP A 70 -16.56 7.02 -10.12
N ALA A 71 -17.73 6.45 -9.85
CA ALA A 71 -18.01 5.86 -8.55
C ALA A 71 -17.18 4.58 -8.37
N ARG A 72 -16.23 4.61 -7.42
CA ARG A 72 -15.34 3.49 -7.10
C ARG A 72 -15.08 3.45 -5.61
N GLN A 73 -15.03 2.24 -5.07
CA GLN A 73 -14.59 1.98 -3.70
C GLN A 73 -13.18 1.43 -3.75
N ASN A 74 -12.24 2.18 -3.19
CA ASN A 74 -10.85 1.75 -3.04
C ASN A 74 -10.57 1.35 -1.59
N MET A 75 -9.62 0.44 -1.38
CA MET A 75 -9.21 0.06 -0.02
C MET A 75 -8.49 1.20 0.72
N ALA A 76 -7.89 2.13 -0.03
CA ALA A 76 -7.28 3.33 0.51
C ALA A 76 -7.70 4.57 -0.30
N ALA A 77 -7.57 5.73 0.34
CA ALA A 77 -7.71 7.04 -0.28
C ALA A 77 -6.67 7.99 0.30
N TYR A 78 -6.39 9.10 -0.38
CA TYR A 78 -5.51 10.15 0.13
C TYR A 78 -6.35 11.30 0.71
N ASN A 79 -5.98 11.76 1.89
CA ASN A 79 -6.49 12.93 2.57
C ASN A 79 -5.34 13.90 2.84
N ASP A 80 -5.59 15.21 2.81
CA ASP A 80 -4.50 16.19 2.94
C ASP A 80 -3.94 16.24 4.36
N THR A 81 -4.80 16.04 5.37
CA THR A 81 -4.40 16.07 6.78
C THR A 81 -3.69 14.78 7.20
N CYS A 82 -4.21 13.63 6.78
CA CYS A 82 -3.73 12.32 7.26
C CYS A 82 -2.80 11.59 6.29
N GLY A 83 -2.65 12.05 5.05
CA GLY A 83 -1.97 11.26 4.01
C GLY A 83 -2.86 10.11 3.53
N LEU A 84 -2.31 8.89 3.44
CA LEU A 84 -3.13 7.73 3.09
C LEU A 84 -4.05 7.33 4.26
N VAL A 85 -5.33 7.15 3.96
CA VAL A 85 -6.38 6.71 4.88
C VAL A 85 -7.04 5.45 4.35
N TYR A 86 -7.48 4.58 5.25
CA TYR A 86 -8.01 3.27 4.89
C TYR A 86 -9.53 3.22 4.96
N LEU A 87 -10.09 2.33 4.14
CA LEU A 87 -11.51 2.01 4.17
C LEU A 87 -11.84 1.34 5.51
N ASP A 88 -12.74 1.95 6.27
CA ASP A 88 -13.40 1.33 7.40
C ASP A 88 -14.45 0.35 6.87
N GLU A 89 -14.07 -0.93 6.80
CA GLU A 89 -14.94 -2.00 6.32
C GLU A 89 -16.20 -2.16 7.17
N GLN A 90 -16.14 -1.89 8.47
CA GLN A 90 -17.30 -2.05 9.35
C GLN A 90 -18.31 -0.93 9.12
N ALA A 91 -17.85 0.33 9.15
CA ALA A 91 -18.71 1.46 8.84
C ALA A 91 -19.24 1.42 7.40
N THR A 92 -18.43 0.92 6.46
CA THR A 92 -18.85 0.71 5.06
C THR A 92 -19.96 -0.34 4.96
N LYS A 93 -19.84 -1.48 5.67
CA LYS A 93 -20.88 -2.51 5.72
C LYS A 93 -22.18 -1.98 6.33
N ILE A 94 -22.10 -1.15 7.36
CA ILE A 94 -23.28 -0.58 8.05
C ILE A 94 -23.99 0.45 7.15
N THR A 95 -23.23 1.33 6.50
CA THR A 95 -23.80 2.45 5.72
C THR A 95 -24.07 2.12 4.25
N GLY A 96 -23.50 1.01 3.75
CA GLY A 96 -23.52 0.63 2.33
C GLY A 96 -22.70 1.57 1.43
N LYS A 97 -21.97 2.52 2.00
CA LYS A 97 -21.16 3.51 1.28
C LYS A 97 -19.74 3.51 1.81
N ALA A 98 -18.77 3.82 0.97
CA ALA A 98 -17.38 3.87 1.42
C ALA A 98 -17.21 4.84 2.60
N LYS A 99 -16.51 4.40 3.63
CA LYS A 99 -16.12 5.21 4.77
C LYS A 99 -14.63 5.09 5.00
N TYR A 100 -13.95 6.22 5.12
CA TYR A 100 -12.52 6.30 5.35
C TYR A 100 -12.23 6.90 6.74
N GLU A 101 -11.07 6.57 7.31
CA GLU A 101 -10.61 7.12 8.59
C GLU A 101 -10.07 8.56 8.44
N THR A 102 -10.96 9.53 8.17
CA THR A 102 -10.60 10.95 8.01
C THR A 102 -11.07 11.82 9.18
N PRO A 103 -10.41 12.95 9.48
CA PRO A 103 -10.93 13.96 10.39
C PRO A 103 -12.27 14.54 9.91
N GLU A 104 -13.18 14.88 10.82
CA GLU A 104 -14.49 15.44 10.45
C GLU A 104 -14.42 16.82 9.76
N ASN A 105 -13.36 17.58 10.05
CA ASN A 105 -13.10 18.91 9.50
C ASN A 105 -12.38 18.88 8.14
N ASP A 106 -11.80 17.74 7.74
CA ASP A 106 -11.18 17.54 6.43
C ASP A 106 -11.69 16.23 5.79
N PRO A 107 -12.94 16.18 5.32
CA PRO A 107 -13.57 14.94 4.85
C PRO A 107 -13.26 14.62 3.38
N ILE A 108 -12.51 15.47 2.67
CA ILE A 108 -12.27 15.27 1.24
C ILE A 108 -11.13 14.28 1.05
N VAL A 109 -11.37 13.30 0.19
CA VAL A 109 -10.37 12.29 -0.16
C VAL A 109 -10.26 12.12 -1.67
N VAL A 110 -9.08 11.68 -2.11
CA VAL A 110 -8.77 11.30 -3.50
C VAL A 110 -8.54 9.80 -3.56
N MET A 111 -9.21 9.13 -4.48
CA MET A 111 -8.98 7.74 -4.81
C MET A 111 -8.42 7.65 -6.22
N THR A 112 -7.40 6.84 -6.46
CA THR A 112 -6.83 6.60 -7.80
C THR A 112 -6.65 5.11 -8.03
N ARG A 113 -6.28 4.66 -9.23
CA ARG A 113 -5.94 3.24 -9.45
C ARG A 113 -4.92 2.72 -8.43
N ASP A 114 -3.96 3.54 -8.06
CA ASP A 114 -2.86 3.15 -7.19
C ASP A 114 -3.29 3.06 -5.71
N THR A 115 -4.39 3.73 -5.31
CA THR A 115 -4.97 3.55 -3.97
C THR A 115 -5.95 2.38 -3.86
N LYS A 116 -6.16 1.63 -4.95
CA LYS A 116 -7.12 0.52 -4.97
C LYS A 116 -6.76 -0.59 -3.99
N VAL A 117 -5.48 -0.82 -3.74
CA VAL A 117 -5.01 -1.92 -2.88
C VAL A 117 -4.28 -1.36 -1.65
N ALA A 118 -4.69 -1.80 -0.46
CA ALA A 118 -4.13 -1.34 0.83
C ALA A 118 -2.77 -1.97 1.19
N LEU A 119 -2.02 -2.47 0.20
CA LEU A 119 -0.83 -3.27 0.43
C LEU A 119 0.28 -2.44 1.09
N GLU A 120 0.45 -1.18 0.71
CA GLU A 120 1.67 -0.42 1.02
C GLU A 120 1.88 -0.13 2.51
N GLU A 121 0.97 0.53 3.26
CA GLU A 121 1.28 0.79 4.68
C GLU A 121 1.19 -0.43 5.59
N ARG A 122 0.30 -1.40 5.31
CA ARG A 122 0.27 -2.61 6.15
C ARG A 122 1.55 -3.42 5.97
N ILE A 123 2.04 -3.52 4.74
CA ILE A 123 3.34 -4.11 4.45
C ILE A 123 4.43 -3.28 5.11
N LEU A 124 4.47 -1.95 4.93
CA LEU A 124 5.49 -1.09 5.52
C LEU A 124 5.48 -1.12 7.05
N LYS A 125 4.31 -1.15 7.69
CA LYS A 125 4.18 -1.27 9.14
C LYS A 125 4.69 -2.63 9.61
N THR A 126 4.42 -3.68 8.84
CA THR A 126 4.96 -5.02 9.11
C THR A 126 6.48 -5.02 8.90
N MET A 127 6.98 -4.41 7.84
CA MET A 127 8.41 -4.27 7.57
C MET A 127 9.13 -3.51 8.67
N LYS A 128 8.60 -2.36 9.11
CA LYS A 128 9.15 -1.55 10.21
C LYS A 128 9.19 -2.31 11.53
N LYS A 129 8.14 -3.10 11.82
CA LYS A 129 8.12 -4.00 12.99
C LYS A 129 9.17 -5.10 12.86
N LEU A 130 9.30 -5.70 11.68
CA LEU A 130 10.28 -6.75 11.42
C LEU A 130 11.71 -6.21 11.45
N SER A 131 11.93 -4.94 11.11
CA SER A 131 13.22 -4.26 11.14
C SER A 131 13.50 -3.54 12.47
N LYS A 132 12.93 -4.01 13.60
CA LYS A 132 13.04 -3.40 14.96
C LYS A 132 13.05 -1.86 14.95
N GLU A 133 11.98 -1.26 14.44
CA GLU A 133 11.52 0.15 14.62
C GLU A 133 12.49 1.34 14.42
N ASN A 134 13.82 1.21 14.38
CA ASN A 134 14.69 2.37 14.61
C ASN A 134 15.92 2.57 13.73
N ASP A 135 16.26 1.65 12.83
CA ASP A 135 17.42 1.86 11.96
C ASP A 135 17.01 2.15 10.52
N GLN A 136 17.32 3.38 10.06
CA GLN A 136 17.58 3.65 8.63
C GLN A 136 18.71 2.78 8.10
N ASP A 137 19.50 2.20 9.00
CA ASP A 137 20.42 1.12 8.73
C ASP A 137 19.77 -0.24 9.02
N TYR A 138 18.97 -0.71 8.08
CA TYR A 138 18.41 -2.06 8.12
C TYR A 138 19.48 -3.17 8.13
N SER A 139 20.77 -2.88 8.32
CA SER A 139 21.82 -3.87 8.28
C SER A 139 21.90 -4.79 9.50
N GLU A 140 21.63 -4.25 10.69
CA GLU A 140 21.79 -4.98 11.95
C GLU A 140 20.57 -5.81 12.33
N THR A 141 19.40 -5.53 11.73
CA THR A 141 18.12 -6.11 12.16
C THR A 141 17.79 -7.49 11.63
N PHE A 142 18.59 -8.01 10.69
CA PHE A 142 18.37 -9.33 10.08
C PHE A 142 19.29 -10.43 10.61
N THR A 143 20.14 -10.16 11.60
CA THR A 143 21.02 -11.19 12.20
C THR A 143 20.22 -12.35 12.78
N ASP A 144 19.03 -12.07 13.31
CA ASP A 144 18.16 -13.00 14.01
C ASP A 144 17.16 -13.72 13.08
N TRP A 145 17.17 -13.44 11.78
CA TRP A 145 16.24 -14.08 10.84
C TRP A 145 16.67 -15.51 10.55
N GLU A 146 15.79 -16.46 10.90
CA GLU A 146 15.88 -17.83 10.40
C GLU A 146 15.57 -17.85 8.91
N THR A 147 16.45 -18.46 8.12
CA THR A 147 16.25 -18.59 6.68
C THR A 147 15.25 -19.69 6.41
N PRO A 148 14.04 -19.38 5.91
CA PRO A 148 13.13 -20.44 5.51
C PRO A 148 13.79 -21.25 4.39
N LYS A 149 13.65 -22.57 4.45
CA LYS A 149 14.04 -23.42 3.32
C LYS A 149 13.01 -23.26 2.21
N ILE A 150 13.36 -22.46 1.21
CA ILE A 150 12.54 -22.27 0.01
C ILE A 150 13.05 -23.22 -1.06
N THR A 151 12.19 -24.13 -1.50
CA THR A 151 12.49 -25.03 -2.62
C THR A 151 11.76 -24.56 -3.86
N TRP A 152 12.51 -24.32 -4.93
CA TRP A 152 11.96 -23.92 -6.21
C TRP A 152 11.48 -25.15 -6.99
N ILE A 153 10.19 -25.18 -7.32
CA ILE A 153 9.62 -26.26 -8.14
C ILE A 153 9.18 -25.65 -9.47
N ASN A 154 10.01 -25.89 -10.47
CA ASN A 154 9.66 -25.58 -11.85
C ASN A 154 8.44 -26.38 -12.29
N GLY A 155 7.39 -25.68 -12.68
CA GLY A 155 6.31 -26.28 -13.45
C GLY A 155 6.82 -26.67 -14.84
N VAL A 156 6.40 -27.84 -15.34
CA VAL A 156 6.53 -28.18 -16.76
C VAL A 156 5.62 -27.25 -17.58
N PRO A 157 5.90 -26.99 -18.88
CA PRO A 157 5.08 -26.10 -19.69
C PRO A 157 3.59 -26.50 -19.66
N GLY A 158 2.74 -25.59 -19.17
CA GLY A 158 1.32 -25.83 -18.93
C GLY A 158 0.92 -26.01 -17.45
N TRP A 159 1.90 -26.06 -16.54
CA TRP A 159 1.69 -26.09 -15.09
C TRP A 159 2.35 -24.85 -14.45
N GLU A 160 1.70 -24.25 -13.46
CA GLU A 160 2.25 -23.07 -12.77
C GLU A 160 3.49 -23.44 -11.94
N THR A 161 4.50 -22.56 -11.97
CA THR A 161 5.65 -22.66 -11.07
C THR A 161 5.16 -22.47 -9.63
N THR A 162 5.47 -23.41 -8.74
CA THR A 162 4.96 -23.39 -7.36
C THR A 162 6.11 -23.17 -6.37
N TRP A 163 5.89 -22.28 -5.40
CA TRP A 163 6.80 -22.05 -4.28
C TRP A 163 6.38 -22.90 -3.10
N ILE A 164 7.25 -23.79 -2.62
CA ILE A 164 7.05 -24.47 -1.35
C ILE A 164 8.04 -23.87 -0.35
N VAL A 165 7.51 -23.13 0.62
CA VAL A 165 8.26 -22.69 1.79
C VAL A 165 8.15 -23.81 2.83
N GLN A 166 9.23 -24.56 3.03
CA GLN A 166 9.27 -25.59 4.07
C GLN A 166 9.36 -24.93 5.45
N GLU A 167 8.78 -25.58 6.47
CA GLU A 167 8.82 -25.18 7.88
C GLU A 167 8.06 -23.89 8.27
N PHE A 168 7.20 -23.33 7.41
CA PHE A 168 6.41 -22.13 7.73
C PHE A 168 5.40 -22.34 8.89
N ASP A 169 4.97 -23.59 9.10
CA ASP A 169 3.88 -23.97 10.04
C ASP A 169 4.40 -24.66 11.32
N ASN A 170 5.61 -24.35 11.79
CA ASN A 170 6.14 -24.95 13.04
C ASN A 170 5.53 -24.37 14.33
N LYS A 171 4.54 -23.47 14.24
CA LYS A 171 3.76 -22.99 15.39
C LYS A 171 2.27 -22.94 15.09
N ARG A 172 1.65 -24.12 14.88
CA ARG A 172 0.29 -24.30 15.39
C ARG A 172 0.38 -24.69 16.87
N ILE A 173 0.16 -23.68 17.70
CA ILE A 173 -0.50 -23.68 19.00
C ILE A 173 -0.76 -25.07 19.63
N ALA A 174 -0.17 -25.24 20.82
CA ALA A 174 -0.34 -26.26 21.88
C ALA A 174 0.35 -27.62 21.67
#